data_AF-A0A5S5MEZ1-F1
#
_entry.id   AF-A0A5S5MEZ1-F1
#
_cell.length_a   1.000
_cell.length_b   1.000
_cell.length_c   1.000
_cell.angle_alpha   90.00
_cell.angle_beta   90.00
_cell.angle_gamma   90.00
#
_symmetry.space_group_name_H-M   'P 1'
#
loop_
_entity.id
_entity.type
_entity.pdbx_description
1 polymer ?
#
loop_
_entity_poly.entity_id
_entity_poly.type
_entity_poly.pdbx_seq_one_letter_code
_entity_poly.pdbx_strand_id
1 'polypeptide(L)'
;MKYITILIFLLISSSAQASDWYIGEWKVIDAKFPGICAMSMEEAKVWFGSAATYTKEKVIFRNELCENPVFKIESKTEDKFFSSYKATFDELSIEGEVVEILQVSCPSNWVATGSTIIKTNENFAYTLWDGVFFKIDKIAP
;
A
#
# COMPACT_ATOMS: atom_id res chain seq x y z
N MET A 1 -60.41 -19.50 16.01
CA MET A 1 -59.47 -19.05 14.95
C MET A 1 -58.66 -17.89 15.51
N LYS A 2 -57.43 -18.12 15.95
CA LYS A 2 -56.50 -17.06 16.41
C LYS A 2 -55.25 -17.18 15.56
N TYR A 3 -55.04 -16.19 14.70
CA TYR A 3 -53.87 -16.10 13.84
C TYR A 3 -52.67 -15.72 14.72
N ILE A 4 -51.70 -16.63 14.85
CA ILE A 4 -50.41 -16.36 15.46
C ILE A 4 -49.51 -15.85 14.33
N THR A 5 -49.29 -14.53 14.32
CA THR A 5 -48.38 -13.88 13.38
C THR A 5 -46.95 -14.11 13.88
N ILE A 6 -46.21 -15.02 13.24
CA ILE A 6 -44.79 -15.26 13.52
C ILE A 6 -43.99 -14.15 12.84
N LEU A 7 -43.40 -13.26 13.64
CA LEU A 7 -42.46 -12.24 13.19
C LEU A 7 -41.06 -12.89 13.05
N ILE A 8 -40.66 -13.19 11.82
CA ILE A 8 -39.33 -13.71 11.51
C ILE A 8 -38.36 -12.53 11.46
N PHE A 9 -37.57 -12.35 12.53
CA PHE A 9 -36.43 -11.42 12.54
C PHE A 9 -35.32 -12.01 11.66
N LEU A 10 -35.20 -11.50 10.44
CA LEU A 10 -34.05 -11.73 9.56
C LEU A 10 -32.82 -11.01 10.15
N LEU A 11 -31.95 -11.76 10.82
CA LEU A 11 -30.62 -11.30 11.21
C LEU A 11 -29.74 -11.20 9.95
N ILE A 12 -29.69 -10.02 9.35
CA ILE A 12 -28.74 -9.69 8.29
C ILE A 12 -27.37 -9.56 8.96
N SER A 13 -26.64 -10.67 9.04
CA SER A 13 -25.23 -10.67 9.43
C SER A 13 -24.41 -10.24 8.22
N SER A 14 -24.22 -8.92 8.02
CA SER A 14 -23.19 -8.46 7.09
C SER A 14 -21.83 -8.81 7.67
N SER A 15 -21.25 -9.91 7.23
CA SER A 15 -19.83 -10.17 7.39
C SER A 15 -19.08 -9.20 6.48
N ALA A 16 -18.76 -8.00 6.97
CA ALA A 16 -17.77 -7.15 6.34
C ALA A 16 -16.43 -7.90 6.45
N GLN A 17 -16.07 -8.65 5.41
CA GLN A 17 -14.77 -9.27 5.33
C GLN A 17 -13.76 -8.13 5.20
N ALA A 18 -12.94 -7.91 6.23
CA ALA A 18 -11.89 -6.92 6.19
C ALA A 18 -11.00 -7.22 4.97
N SER A 19 -10.90 -6.26 4.05
CA SER A 19 -9.95 -6.33 2.94
C SER A 19 -8.54 -6.16 3.50
N ASP A 20 -7.54 -6.74 2.81
CA ASP A 20 -6.14 -6.48 3.17
C ASP A 20 -5.85 -4.98 3.07
N TRP A 21 -5.07 -4.43 4.01
CA TRP A 21 -4.91 -2.98 4.18
C TRP A 21 -4.41 -2.26 2.92
N TYR A 22 -3.74 -2.96 2.01
CA TYR A 22 -3.17 -2.42 0.78
C TYR A 22 -4.16 -2.40 -0.40
N ILE A 23 -5.26 -3.16 -0.32
CA ILE A 23 -6.27 -3.21 -1.38
C ILE A 23 -6.99 -1.87 -1.48
N GLY A 24 -7.22 -1.42 -2.71
CA GLY A 24 -7.90 -0.17 -3.01
C GLY A 24 -7.09 0.76 -3.93
N GLU A 25 -7.53 2.01 -3.98
CA GLU A 25 -6.91 3.05 -4.78
C GLU A 25 -6.08 3.98 -3.90
N TRP A 26 -4.89 4.31 -4.40
CA TRP A 26 -3.91 5.15 -3.74
C TRP A 26 -3.43 6.24 -4.68
N LYS A 27 -3.00 7.36 -4.12
CA LYS A 27 -2.49 8.52 -4.88
C LYS A 27 -1.16 8.98 -4.33
N VAL A 28 -0.20 9.26 -5.20
CA VAL A 28 1.07 9.89 -4.80
C VAL A 28 0.80 11.34 -4.38
N ILE A 29 1.21 11.71 -3.16
CA ILE A 29 0.97 13.04 -2.59
C ILE A 29 2.24 13.78 -2.17
N ASP A 30 3.35 13.06 -1.94
CA ASP A 30 4.62 13.65 -1.50
C ASP A 30 5.79 12.70 -1.83
N ALA A 31 7.03 13.15 -1.64
CA ALA A 31 8.24 12.34 -1.79
C ALA A 31 9.29 12.66 -0.71
N LYS A 32 10.01 11.63 -0.26
CA LYS A 32 11.12 11.71 0.69
C LYS A 32 12.40 11.13 0.09
N PHE A 33 13.53 11.72 0.50
CA PHE A 33 14.87 11.46 -0.03
C PHE A 33 15.87 11.24 1.11
N PRO A 34 15.69 10.23 1.99
CA PRO A 34 16.54 10.01 3.16
C PRO A 34 17.97 9.54 2.82
N GLY A 35 18.26 9.21 1.55
CA GLY A 35 19.55 8.71 1.12
C GLY A 35 19.91 9.11 -0.31
N ILE A 36 20.72 8.28 -0.97
CA ILE A 36 21.06 8.47 -2.38
C ILE A 36 19.83 8.12 -3.22
N CYS A 37 19.35 9.09 -3.99
CA CYS A 37 18.23 8.94 -4.89
C CYS A 37 18.70 9.21 -6.32
N ALA A 38 18.17 8.47 -7.30
CA ALA A 38 18.50 8.72 -8.71
C ALA A 38 17.77 9.94 -9.28
N MET A 39 16.79 10.47 -8.55
CA MET A 39 15.96 11.59 -8.98
C MET A 39 16.07 12.77 -8.03
N SER A 40 15.87 13.96 -8.58
CA SER A 40 15.61 15.21 -7.87
C SER A 40 14.15 15.32 -7.40
N MET A 41 13.88 16.30 -6.53
CA MET A 41 12.51 16.66 -6.14
C MET A 41 11.68 17.13 -7.33
N GLU A 42 12.28 17.88 -8.26
CA GLU A 42 11.62 18.36 -9.47
C GLU A 42 11.15 17.21 -10.37
N GLU A 43 11.98 16.18 -10.54
CA GLU A 43 11.63 14.97 -11.28
C GLU A 43 10.56 14.14 -10.54
N ALA A 44 10.68 14.02 -9.20
CA ALA A 44 9.70 13.32 -8.39
C ALA A 44 8.31 13.99 -8.40
N LYS A 45 8.22 15.32 -8.46
CA LYS A 45 6.95 16.05 -8.54
C LYS A 45 6.09 15.67 -9.75
N VAL A 46 6.70 15.18 -10.84
CA VAL A 46 5.95 14.66 -12.01
C VAL A 46 5.08 13.46 -11.64
N TRP A 47 5.39 12.77 -10.56
CA TRP A 47 4.65 11.60 -10.09
C TRP A 47 3.45 11.99 -9.21
N PHE A 48 3.42 13.21 -8.68
CA PHE A 48 2.37 13.63 -7.75
C PHE A 48 1.02 13.63 -8.45
N GLY A 49 0.00 13.09 -7.78
CA GLY A 49 -1.32 12.86 -8.35
C GLY A 49 -1.45 11.56 -9.15
N SER A 50 -0.36 10.83 -9.40
CA SER A 50 -0.44 9.49 -10.03
C SER A 50 -1.23 8.53 -9.14
N ALA A 51 -2.15 7.80 -9.75
CA ALA A 51 -2.93 6.78 -9.06
C ALA A 51 -2.25 5.41 -9.14
N ALA A 52 -2.47 4.63 -8.09
CA ALA A 52 -2.14 3.22 -8.01
C ALA A 52 -3.38 2.44 -7.57
N THR A 53 -3.64 1.30 -8.19
CA THR A 53 -4.77 0.44 -7.85
C THR A 53 -4.24 -0.94 -7.52
N TYR A 54 -4.60 -1.45 -6.35
CA TYR A 54 -4.26 -2.79 -5.90
C TYR A 54 -5.55 -3.59 -5.73
N THR A 55 -5.71 -4.66 -6.52
CA THR A 55 -6.75 -5.67 -6.35
C THR A 55 -6.10 -7.05 -6.26
N LYS A 56 -6.90 -8.09 -5.98
CA LYS A 56 -6.38 -9.47 -5.96
C LYS A 56 -5.94 -9.95 -7.34
N GLU A 57 -6.52 -9.38 -8.40
CA GLU A 57 -6.33 -9.78 -9.78
C GLU A 57 -5.28 -8.94 -10.51
N LYS A 58 -5.06 -7.69 -10.07
CA LYS A 58 -4.11 -6.80 -10.72
C LYS A 58 -3.54 -5.72 -9.81
N VAL A 59 -2.34 -5.25 -10.16
CA VAL A 59 -1.80 -3.96 -9.70
C VAL A 59 -1.60 -3.05 -10.91
N ILE A 60 -2.09 -1.83 -10.83
CA ILE A 60 -1.85 -0.78 -11.81
C ILE A 60 -1.13 0.36 -11.12
N PHE A 61 -0.01 0.80 -11.66
CA PHE A 61 0.68 2.01 -11.19
C PHE A 61 1.13 2.83 -12.39
N ARG A 62 0.56 4.03 -12.58
CA ARG A 62 0.78 4.85 -13.78
C ARG A 62 0.49 4.03 -15.06
N ASN A 63 1.50 3.70 -15.85
CA ASN A 63 1.37 2.97 -17.12
C ASN A 63 1.76 1.49 -17.00
N GLU A 64 2.09 1.04 -15.79
CA GLU A 64 2.50 -0.34 -15.49
C GLU A 64 1.30 -1.17 -15.04
N LEU A 65 1.20 -2.38 -15.57
CA LEU A 65 0.17 -3.36 -15.23
C LEU A 65 0.83 -4.68 -14.82
N CYS A 66 0.49 -5.13 -13.61
CA CYS A 66 0.77 -6.45 -13.11
C CYS A 66 -0.52 -7.27 -13.12
N GLU A 67 -0.62 -8.29 -13.96
CA GLU A 67 -1.73 -9.25 -13.91
C GLU A 67 -1.38 -10.43 -13.00
N ASN A 68 -2.36 -10.88 -12.21
CA ASN A 68 -2.23 -11.97 -11.25
C ASN A 68 -1.07 -11.76 -10.25
N PRO A 69 -1.05 -10.63 -9.52
CA PRO A 69 -0.01 -10.32 -8.55
C PRO A 69 0.00 -11.35 -7.41
N VAL A 70 1.20 -11.63 -6.91
CA VAL A 70 1.40 -12.31 -5.63
C VAL A 70 1.82 -11.28 -4.60
N PHE A 71 1.07 -11.23 -3.51
CA PHE A 71 1.27 -10.31 -2.39
C PHE A 71 1.92 -11.04 -1.22
N LYS A 72 2.96 -10.45 -0.64
CA LYS A 72 3.62 -10.95 0.57
C LYS A 72 3.84 -9.81 1.55
N ILE A 73 3.28 -9.92 2.75
CA ILE A 73 3.57 -9.00 3.85
C ILE A 73 4.76 -9.53 4.65
N GLU A 74 5.69 -8.64 4.97
CA GLU A 74 6.79 -8.87 5.90
C GLU A 74 6.78 -7.80 6.98
N SER A 75 7.20 -8.15 8.19
CA SER A 75 7.44 -7.18 9.26
C SER A 75 8.94 -6.99 9.48
N LYS A 76 9.39 -5.75 9.65
CA LYS A 76 10.79 -5.43 9.94
C LYS A 76 10.89 -4.50 11.15
N THR A 77 11.86 -4.76 12.02
CA THR A 77 12.29 -3.79 13.04
C THR A 77 13.07 -2.66 12.37
N GLU A 78 13.26 -1.54 13.07
CA GLU A 78 13.99 -0.38 12.55
C GLU A 78 15.41 -0.74 12.05
N ASP A 79 16.20 -1.49 12.83
CA ASP A 79 17.56 -1.91 12.41
C ASP A 79 17.57 -2.67 11.08
N LYS A 80 16.60 -3.59 10.89
CA LYS A 80 16.46 -4.37 9.66
C LYS A 80 15.97 -3.49 8.52
N PHE A 81 15.04 -2.58 8.80
CA PHE A 81 14.53 -1.61 7.84
C PHE A 81 15.66 -0.70 7.34
N PHE A 82 16.42 -0.09 8.25
CA PHE A 82 17.57 0.74 7.92
C PHE A 82 18.62 -0.04 7.12
N SER A 83 18.88 -1.30 7.50
CA SER A 83 19.81 -2.15 6.76
C SER A 83 19.40 -2.35 5.31
N SER A 84 18.11 -2.57 5.05
CA SER A 84 17.55 -2.79 3.69
C SER A 84 17.35 -1.51 2.88
N TYR A 85 16.87 -0.44 3.52
CA TYR A 85 16.34 0.73 2.82
C TYR A 85 17.16 2.00 3.02
N LYS A 86 18.14 1.99 3.94
CA LYS A 86 18.97 3.16 4.30
C LYS A 86 18.15 4.39 4.68
N ALA A 87 16.98 4.15 5.28
CA ALA A 87 16.07 5.14 5.84
C ALA A 87 15.68 4.70 7.25
N THR A 88 15.41 5.66 8.12
CA THR A 88 14.92 5.43 9.48
C THR A 88 13.40 5.48 9.56
N PHE A 89 12.82 5.04 10.68
CA PHE A 89 11.38 5.16 10.88
C PHE A 89 10.95 6.64 10.99
N ASP A 90 11.74 7.45 11.69
CA ASP A 90 11.45 8.88 11.92
C ASP A 90 11.39 9.68 10.60
N GLU A 91 12.36 9.49 9.70
CA GLU A 91 12.40 10.15 8.39
C GLU A 91 11.16 9.88 7.53
N LEU A 92 10.51 8.72 7.74
CA LEU A 92 9.30 8.29 7.04
C LEU A 92 8.04 8.40 7.90
N SER A 93 8.12 8.96 9.12
CA SER A 93 6.97 9.05 10.03
C SER A 93 6.29 7.68 10.28
N ILE A 94 7.09 6.63 10.39
CA ILE A 94 6.65 5.30 10.79
C ILE A 94 6.64 5.25 12.32
N GLU A 95 5.52 4.81 12.89
CA GLU A 95 5.36 4.68 14.33
C GLU A 95 5.41 3.20 14.76
N GLY A 96 5.84 2.95 16.00
CA GLY A 96 5.91 1.61 16.60
C GLY A 96 7.27 0.93 16.45
N GLU A 97 7.34 -0.33 16.89
CA GLU A 97 8.60 -1.10 16.94
C GLU A 97 8.88 -1.88 15.65
N VAL A 98 7.85 -2.07 14.82
CA VAL A 98 7.92 -2.81 13.56
C VAL A 98 7.10 -2.14 12.49
N VAL A 99 7.54 -2.28 11.24
CA VAL A 99 6.83 -1.81 10.04
C VAL A 99 6.38 -2.99 9.19
N GLU A 100 5.15 -2.93 8.70
CA GLU A 100 4.64 -3.86 7.68
C GLU A 100 5.05 -3.39 6.28
N ILE A 101 5.58 -4.31 5.49
CA ILE A 101 6.02 -4.07 4.12
C ILE A 101 5.36 -5.08 3.21
N LEU A 102 4.59 -4.59 2.25
CA LEU A 102 4.06 -5.38 1.16
C LEU A 102 5.11 -5.49 0.05
N GLN A 103 5.36 -6.72 -0.37
CA GLN A 103 6.08 -7.05 -1.59
C GLN A 103 5.05 -7.58 -2.61
N VAL A 104 5.06 -6.98 -3.80
CA VAL A 104 4.25 -7.39 -4.94
C VAL A 104 5.16 -7.95 -6.01
N SER A 105 4.89 -9.18 -6.43
CA SER A 105 5.56 -9.80 -7.58
C SER A 105 4.54 -10.17 -8.64
N CYS A 106 4.90 -10.02 -9.91
CA CYS A 106 4.09 -10.53 -11.02
C CYS A 106 4.66 -11.86 -11.53
N PRO A 107 3.89 -12.62 -12.32
CA PRO A 107 4.39 -13.80 -13.02
C PRO A 107 5.49 -13.47 -14.04
N SER A 108 5.46 -12.29 -14.65
CA SER A 108 6.58 -11.74 -15.41
C SER A 108 7.66 -11.20 -14.45
N ASN A 109 8.92 -11.10 -14.89
CA ASN A 109 10.02 -10.48 -14.12
C ASN A 109 9.83 -8.94 -13.96
N TRP A 110 8.65 -8.54 -13.50
CA TRP A 110 8.22 -7.17 -13.34
C TRP A 110 8.94 -6.54 -12.15
N VAL A 111 9.74 -5.52 -12.44
CA VAL A 111 10.35 -4.64 -11.46
C VAL A 111 9.86 -3.25 -11.79
N ALA A 112 8.86 -2.78 -11.06
CA ALA A 112 8.29 -1.45 -11.27
C ALA A 112 7.94 -0.78 -9.95
N THR A 113 7.63 0.51 -10.02
CA THR A 113 7.08 1.25 -8.90
C THR A 113 5.75 0.65 -8.47
N GLY A 114 5.52 0.57 -7.16
CA GLY A 114 4.36 -0.14 -6.61
C GLY A 114 4.64 -1.59 -6.21
N SER A 115 5.83 -2.12 -6.52
CA SER A 115 6.23 -3.46 -6.09
C SER A 115 6.61 -3.57 -4.61
N THR A 116 7.00 -2.46 -3.98
CA THR A 116 7.26 -2.40 -2.53
C THR A 116 6.41 -1.30 -1.92
N ILE A 117 5.58 -1.64 -0.93
CA ILE A 117 4.77 -0.68 -0.17
C ILE A 117 5.08 -0.79 1.31
N ILE A 118 5.47 0.31 1.92
CA ILE A 118 5.84 0.41 3.34
C ILE A 118 4.68 1.09 4.06
N LYS A 119 3.97 0.35 4.91
CA LYS A 119 2.80 0.87 5.63
C LYS A 119 3.24 1.86 6.71
N THR A 120 2.65 3.06 6.74
CA THR A 120 2.85 4.00 7.85
C THR A 120 1.67 3.97 8.80
N ASN A 121 0.45 3.96 8.25
CA ASN A 121 -0.81 3.74 8.96
C ASN A 121 -1.88 3.26 7.95
N GLU A 122 -3.14 3.27 8.34
CA GLU A 122 -4.24 2.76 7.50
C GLU A 122 -4.51 3.59 6.23
N ASN A 123 -4.15 4.88 6.24
CA ASN A 123 -4.42 5.81 5.14
C ASN A 123 -3.17 6.15 4.34
N PHE A 124 -1.98 6.01 4.95
CA PHE A 124 -0.72 6.42 4.34
C PHE A 124 0.28 5.26 4.25
N ALA A 125 1.00 5.23 3.14
CA ALA A 125 2.13 4.33 2.93
C ALA A 125 3.19 5.03 2.07
N TYR A 126 4.32 4.36 1.86
CA TYR A 126 5.31 4.74 0.85
C TYR A 126 5.47 3.65 -0.19
N THR A 127 5.58 4.05 -1.46
CA THR A 127 6.14 3.20 -2.52
C THR A 127 7.56 3.62 -2.84
N LEU A 128 8.43 2.66 -3.13
CA LEU A 128 9.85 2.91 -3.37
C LEU A 128 10.17 2.79 -4.87
N TRP A 129 10.88 3.78 -5.41
CA TRP A 129 11.43 3.72 -6.75
C TRP A 129 12.70 4.56 -6.87
N ASP A 130 13.77 3.99 -7.41
CA ASP A 130 15.05 4.68 -7.63
C ASP A 130 15.58 5.45 -6.39
N GLY A 131 15.37 4.86 -5.21
CA GLY A 131 15.76 5.44 -3.92
C GLY A 131 14.82 6.53 -3.38
N VAL A 132 13.79 6.93 -4.13
CA VAL A 132 12.77 7.89 -3.69
C VAL A 132 11.63 7.16 -3.00
N PHE A 133 11.25 7.64 -1.82
CA PHE A 133 10.10 7.16 -1.08
C PHE A 133 8.90 8.06 -1.40
N PHE A 134 8.02 7.60 -2.28
CA PHE A 134 6.81 8.34 -2.64
C PHE A 134 5.71 8.06 -1.64
N LYS A 135 5.26 9.10 -0.93
CA LYS A 135 4.13 8.98 -0.03
C LYS A 135 2.86 8.81 -0.84
N ILE A 136 2.11 7.76 -0.52
CA ILE A 136 0.82 7.47 -1.12
C ILE A 136 -0.29 7.57 -0.07
N ASP A 137 -1.41 8.13 -0.47
CA ASP A 137 -2.62 8.35 0.32
C ASP A 137 -3.76 7.51 -0.26
N LYS A 138 -4.50 6.80 0.60
CA LYS A 138 -5.62 5.97 0.20
C LYS A 138 -6.82 6.84 -0.16
N ILE A 139 -7.33 6.69 -1.38
CA ILE A 139 -8.42 7.51 -1.92
C ILE A 139 -9.78 6.99 -1.43
N ALA A 140 -9.95 5.66 -1.35
CA ALA A 140 -11.17 5.00 -0.91
C ALA A 140 -10.82 3.70 -0.15
N PRO A 141 -11.36 3.48 1.07
CA PRO A 141 -11.30 2.21 1.78
C PRO A 141 -12.22 1.13 1.17
#